data_AF-A0AAD6HML3-F1
#
_entry.id   AF-A0AAD6HML3-F1
#
_cell.length_a   1.000
_cell.length_b   1.000
_cell.length_c   1.000
_cell.angle_alpha   90.00
_cell.angle_beta   90.00
_cell.angle_gamma   90.00
#
_symmetry.space_group_name_H-M   'P 1'
#
loop_
_entity.id
_entity.type
_entity.pdbx_description
1 polymer ?
#
loop_
_entity_poly.entity_id
_entity_poly.type
_entity_poly.pdbx_seq_one_letter_code
_entity_poly.pdbx_strand_id
1 'polypeptide(L)'
;MTEVQIPILRSVEGENKMGAYLKEANGYEPGFQKSFWGDHYPRLYNIKQKWDPNGPFISRKGVGSEDWDDAGICMISQRQSSTFEYQAVGI
;
A
#
# COMPACT_ATOMS: atom_id res chain seq x y z
N MET A 1 -12.54 -10.64 6.29
CA MET A 1 -11.48 -11.67 6.20
C MET A 1 -10.14 -11.14 6.71
N THR A 2 -9.80 -9.86 6.49
CA THR A 2 -8.56 -9.23 6.97
C THR A 2 -8.39 -9.20 8.49
N GLU A 3 -9.46 -8.97 9.25
CA GLU A 3 -9.32 -8.69 10.70
C GLU A 3 -9.31 -9.92 11.63
N VAL A 4 -9.75 -11.09 11.14
CA VAL A 4 -9.89 -12.30 11.99
C VAL A 4 -9.07 -13.45 11.44
N GLN A 5 -9.23 -13.78 10.16
CA GLN A 5 -8.62 -14.97 9.57
C GLN A 5 -7.13 -14.77 9.28
N ILE A 6 -6.74 -13.59 8.80
CA ILE A 6 -5.34 -13.28 8.49
C ILE A 6 -4.44 -13.28 9.75
N PRO A 7 -4.82 -12.67 10.89
CA PRO A 7 -4.04 -12.75 12.11
C PRO A 7 -3.87 -14.19 12.63
N ILE A 8 -4.92 -15.01 12.55
CA ILE A 8 -4.85 -16.43 12.95
C ILE A 8 -3.84 -17.18 12.07
N LEU A 9 -3.91 -17.01 10.75
CA LEU A 9 -2.95 -17.64 9.83
C LEU A 9 -1.51 -17.19 10.15
N ARG A 10 -1.29 -15.89 10.36
CA ARG A 10 0.02 -15.32 10.73
C ARG A 10 0.59 -15.91 12.02
N SER A 11 -0.27 -16.29 12.96
CA SER A 11 0.16 -16.86 14.25
C SER A 11 0.77 -18.26 14.14
N VAL A 12 0.49 -18.99 13.06
CA VAL A 12 0.96 -20.37 12.87
C VAL A 12 2.45 -20.40 12.52
N GLU A 13 2.90 -19.55 11.61
CA GLU A 13 4.30 -19.51 11.16
C GLU A 13 5.12 -18.36 11.77
N GLY A 14 4.43 -17.37 12.35
CA GLY A 14 5.01 -16.15 12.90
C GLY A 14 4.87 -14.98 11.94
N GLU A 15 4.50 -13.82 12.50
CA GLU A 15 4.14 -12.60 11.76
C GLU A 15 5.24 -12.10 10.80
N ASN A 16 6.51 -12.37 11.12
CA ASN A 16 7.66 -11.92 10.33
C ASN A 16 8.15 -12.95 9.30
N LYS A 17 7.59 -14.16 9.28
CA LYS A 17 8.00 -15.24 8.37
C LYS A 17 6.95 -15.54 7.31
N MET A 18 5.70 -15.18 7.57
CA MET A 18 4.59 -15.51 6.69
C MET A 18 4.44 -14.48 5.57
N GLY A 19 4.11 -14.98 4.38
CA GLY A 19 3.69 -14.20 3.23
C GLY A 19 2.30 -14.63 2.75
N ALA A 20 1.78 -13.96 1.72
CA ALA A 20 0.53 -14.30 1.07
C ALA A 20 0.70 -14.27 -0.44
N TYR A 21 0.09 -15.24 -1.11
CA TYR A 21 0.15 -15.33 -2.56
C TYR A 21 -0.81 -14.31 -3.18
N LEU A 22 -0.27 -13.24 -3.77
CA LEU A 22 -1.02 -12.07 -4.28
C LEU A 22 -2.26 -12.43 -5.11
N LYS A 23 -2.19 -13.48 -5.96
CA LYS A 23 -3.31 -13.84 -6.85
C LYS A 23 -4.51 -14.45 -6.13
N GLU A 24 -4.32 -14.94 -4.90
CA GLU A 24 -5.37 -15.56 -4.08
C GLU A 24 -5.57 -14.81 -2.75
N ALA A 25 -4.88 -13.69 -2.58
CA ALA A 25 -4.91 -12.90 -1.37
C ALA A 25 -6.10 -11.94 -1.32
N ASN A 26 -6.37 -11.43 -0.14
CA ASN A 26 -7.39 -10.42 0.05
C ASN A 26 -6.92 -9.05 -0.50
N GLY A 27 -7.72 -8.42 -1.36
CA GLY A 27 -7.43 -7.09 -1.94
C GLY A 27 -7.45 -5.92 -0.93
N TYR A 28 -7.78 -6.18 0.34
CA TYR A 28 -7.77 -5.23 1.44
C TYR A 28 -6.68 -5.53 2.49
N GLU A 29 -5.75 -6.44 2.19
CA GLU A 29 -4.67 -6.83 3.09
C GLU A 29 -3.87 -5.60 3.58
N PRO A 30 -3.83 -5.32 4.90
CA PRO A 30 -2.96 -4.29 5.45
C PRO A 30 -1.50 -4.76 5.39
N GLY A 31 -0.59 -3.84 5.08
CA GLY A 31 0.85 -4.15 4.97
C GLY A 31 1.20 -5.06 3.78
N PHE A 32 0.43 -4.97 2.69
CA PHE A 32 0.59 -5.77 1.48
C PHE A 32 2.04 -5.77 0.92
N GLN A 33 2.81 -4.70 1.14
CA GLN A 33 4.21 -4.62 0.74
C GLN A 33 5.00 -5.79 1.32
N LYS A 34 4.85 -6.02 2.64
CA LYS A 34 5.53 -7.11 3.33
C LYS A 34 4.86 -8.45 3.04
N SER A 35 3.53 -8.53 3.10
CA SER A 35 2.81 -9.80 2.91
C SER A 35 3.03 -10.40 1.52
N PHE A 36 3.04 -9.59 0.46
CA PHE A 36 3.10 -10.11 -0.91
C PHE A 36 4.50 -10.10 -1.51
N TRP A 37 5.36 -9.18 -1.07
CA TRP A 37 6.65 -8.96 -1.72
C TRP A 37 7.84 -9.08 -0.76
N GLY A 38 7.59 -9.01 0.56
CA GLY A 38 8.63 -9.11 1.59
C GLY A 38 9.78 -8.12 1.38
N ASP A 39 10.99 -8.59 1.65
CA ASP A 39 12.22 -7.80 1.55
C ASP A 39 12.57 -7.39 0.10
N HIS A 40 11.87 -7.94 -0.90
CA HIS A 40 12.06 -7.57 -2.31
C HIS A 40 11.33 -6.27 -2.67
N TYR A 41 10.40 -5.80 -1.84
CA TYR A 41 9.58 -4.63 -2.14
C TYR A 41 10.39 -3.39 -2.55
N PRO A 42 11.44 -2.96 -1.82
CA PRO A 42 12.19 -1.75 -2.17
C PRO A 42 12.84 -1.85 -3.56
N ARG A 43 13.36 -3.04 -3.92
CA ARG A 43 13.95 -3.27 -5.25
C ARG A 43 12.89 -3.22 -6.34
N LEU A 44 11.74 -3.86 -6.14
CA LEU A 44 10.66 -3.89 -7.10
C LEU A 44 10.08 -2.49 -7.32
N TYR A 45 9.91 -1.72 -6.25
CA TYR A 45 9.48 -0.33 -6.32
C TYR A 45 10.46 0.51 -7.15
N ASN A 46 11.77 0.40 -6.91
CA ASN A 46 12.76 1.11 -7.73
C ASN A 46 12.72 0.72 -9.22
N ILE A 47 12.50 -0.55 -9.53
CA ILE A 47 12.31 -1.02 -10.91
C ILE A 47 11.04 -0.41 -11.51
N LYS A 48 9.93 -0.40 -10.75
CA LYS A 48 8.66 0.20 -11.17
C LYS A 48 8.83 1.69 -11.49
N GLN A 49 9.47 2.46 -10.61
CA GLN A 49 9.72 3.88 -10.83
C GLN A 49 10.65 4.15 -12.03
N LYS A 50 11.58 3.23 -12.32
CA LYS A 50 12.44 3.33 -13.51
C LYS A 50 11.67 3.15 -14.82
N TRP A 51 10.74 2.20 -14.87
CA TRP A 51 10.05 1.79 -16.10
C TRP A 51 8.67 2.43 -16.29
N ASP A 52 8.02 2.81 -15.19
CA ASP A 52 6.69 3.42 -15.18
C ASP A 52 6.63 4.62 -14.20
N PRO A 53 7.42 5.68 -14.45
CA PRO A 53 7.56 6.82 -13.53
C PRO A 53 6.27 7.63 -13.35
N ASN A 54 5.39 7.62 -14.34
CA ASN A 54 4.08 8.29 -14.28
C ASN A 54 2.97 7.35 -13.77
N GLY A 55 3.29 6.11 -13.42
CA GLY A 55 2.36 5.14 -12.83
C GLY A 55 1.06 4.78 -13.57
N PRO A 56 0.84 4.94 -14.90
CA PRO A 56 -0.42 4.52 -15.54
C PRO A 56 -0.75 3.04 -15.35
N PHE A 57 0.26 2.18 -15.12
CA PHE A 57 0.02 0.76 -14.91
C PHE A 57 -0.14 0.44 -13.42
N ILE A 58 -1.32 0.71 -12.88
CA ILE A 58 -1.67 0.39 -11.49
C ILE A 58 -2.50 -0.89 -11.38
N SER A 59 -2.29 -1.63 -10.30
CA SER A 59 -3.18 -2.70 -9.83
C SER A 59 -3.37 -2.60 -8.33
N ARG A 60 -4.54 -2.98 -7.82
CA ARG A 60 -4.84 -2.92 -6.39
C ARG A 60 -3.83 -3.77 -5.59
N LYS A 61 -3.14 -3.15 -4.63
CA LYS A 61 -2.07 -3.78 -3.83
C LYS A 61 -0.88 -4.31 -4.66
N GLY A 62 -0.73 -3.82 -5.89
CA GLY A 62 0.48 -4.00 -6.69
C GLY A 62 1.62 -3.10 -6.20
N VAL A 63 2.83 -3.36 -6.70
CA VAL A 63 4.01 -2.52 -6.41
C VAL A 63 3.76 -1.08 -6.88
N GLY A 64 3.91 -0.11 -5.97
CA GLY A 64 3.68 1.32 -6.23
C GLY A 64 2.20 1.73 -6.27
N SER A 65 1.28 0.87 -5.86
CA SER A 65 -0.15 1.23 -5.78
C SER A 65 -0.48 2.19 -4.64
N GLU A 66 0.39 2.30 -3.64
CA GLU A 66 0.31 3.26 -2.54
C GLU A 66 0.52 4.73 -2.98
N ASP A 67 1.05 4.94 -4.19
CA ASP A 67 1.18 6.28 -4.77
C ASP A 67 -0.17 6.82 -5.26
N TRP A 68 -1.24 6.02 -5.18
CA TRP A 68 -2.58 6.32 -5.66
C TRP A 68 -3.64 6.10 -4.57
N ASP A 69 -4.78 6.77 -4.72
CA ASP A 69 -5.95 6.56 -3.88
C ASP A 69 -6.51 5.13 -3.98
N ASP A 70 -7.37 4.75 -3.04
CA ASP A 70 -7.93 3.39 -2.98
C ASP A 70 -8.76 3.01 -4.22
N ALA A 71 -9.21 4.01 -4.98
CA ALA A 71 -9.92 3.86 -6.23
C ALA A 71 -8.97 3.69 -7.44
N GLY A 72 -7.69 4.04 -7.31
CA GLY A 72 -6.70 4.04 -8.38
C GLY A 72 -6.92 5.14 -9.42
N ILE A 73 -7.57 6.25 -9.03
CA ILE A 73 -7.94 7.36 -9.90
C ILE A 73 -7.01 8.56 -9.70
N CYS A 74 -6.63 8.86 -8.46
CA CYS A 74 -5.81 10.02 -8.13
C CYS A 74 -4.45 9.59 -7.58
N MET A 75 -3.36 10.16 -8.08
CA MET A 75 -2.07 10.07 -7.41
C MET A 75 -2.09 10.89 -6.11
N ILE A 76 -1.55 10.32 -5.05
CA ILE A 76 -1.40 10.95 -3.73
C ILE A 76 -0.06 11.70 -3.64
N SER A 77 0.83 11.56 -4.64
CA SER A 77 2.05 12.36 -4.67
C SER A 77 1.72 13.85 -4.87
N GLN A 78 1.81 14.60 -3.76
CA GLN A 78 1.79 16.08 -3.68
C GLN A 78 0.41 16.78 -3.64
N ARG A 79 -0.48 16.45 -2.69
CA ARG A 79 -1.42 17.37 -2.01
C ARG A 79 -1.73 16.81 -0.61
N GLN A 80 -1.52 17.44 0.54
CA GLN A 80 -1.13 18.79 0.95
C GLN A 80 -0.59 18.68 2.39
N SER A 81 0.66 19.06 2.64
CA SER A 81 1.01 19.70 3.91
C SER A 81 0.45 21.13 3.86
N SER A 82 -0.86 21.28 3.88
CA SER A 82 -1.50 22.52 4.28
C SER A 82 -2.23 22.20 5.56
N THR A 83 -1.53 22.43 6.67
CA THR A 83 -2.16 22.86 7.91
C THR A 83 -3.30 23.80 7.55
N PHE A 84 -4.54 23.34 7.71
CA PHE A 84 -5.65 24.25 7.92
C PHE A 84 -5.38 24.92 9.27
N GLU A 85 -4.54 25.94 9.26
CA GLU A 85 -4.56 26.97 10.27
C GLU A 85 -5.95 27.59 10.18
N TYR A 86 -6.84 27.17 11.07
CA TYR A 86 -7.96 28.01 11.44
C TYR A 86 -7.35 29.26 12.07
N GLN A 87 -7.07 30.27 11.23
CA GLN A 87 -7.06 31.63 11.71
C GLN A 87 -8.44 31.85 12.34
N ALA A 88 -8.43 31.96 13.66
CA ALA A 88 -9.50 32.59 14.41
C ALA A 88 -9.65 34.02 13.89
N VAL A 89 -10.47 34.19 12.85
CA VAL A 89 -11.00 35.49 12.46
C VAL A 89 -12.08 35.81 13.49
N GLY A 90 -11.80 36.86 14.26
CA GLY A 90 -12.60 37.28 15.40
C GLY A 90 -14.05 37.58 15.04
N ILE A 91 -14.91 37.18 15.98
CA ILE A 91 -15.84 38.06 16.70
C ILE A 91 -15.67 37.70 18.18
#